data_AF-A0A928PK78-F1
#
_entry.id   AF-A0A928PK78-F1
#
_cell.length_a   1.000
_cell.length_b   1.000
_cell.length_c   1.000
_cell.angle_alpha   90.00
_cell.angle_beta   90.00
_cell.angle_gamma   90.00
#
_symmetry.space_group_name_H-M   'P 1'
#
loop_
_entity.id
_entity.type
_entity.pdbx_description
1 polymer ?
#
loop_
_entity_poly.entity_id
_entity_poly.type
_entity_poly.pdbx_seq_one_letter_code
_entity_poly.pdbx_strand_id
1 'polypeptide(L)'
;MNLNASRRIISSILVITMAISTMVFLISIIMTFTTADQNFFVNQFASSELVAECNKQLNMKYEALSDETAIPARVFERVEDDFPTGEALRQAALSVFSEENETLYSENKISYFYELSTEYLDGNGISYNKADVKRAAEKAAKIYSDTVGLHNTGGVDERIAEFSRLFPRLTIISFIITFVCFPAVLFMYKKKKSGYFYAIGGLFTGTAATAVGSILLVVFNVGGGINILPEIHKQSIVSTSVKEFLILAFFSFVLSVAAFSVMNMVDRKLPDED
;
A
#
# COMPACT_ATOMS: atom_id res chain seq x y z
N MET A 1 13.79 46.81 -16.78
CA MET A 1 14.21 45.50 -16.22
C MET A 1 15.48 45.06 -16.94
N ASN A 2 16.54 44.69 -16.20
CA ASN A 2 17.77 44.14 -16.78
C ASN A 2 17.52 42.71 -17.28
N LEU A 3 17.90 42.38 -18.53
CA LEU A 3 17.67 41.06 -19.15
C LEU A 3 18.23 39.91 -18.29
N ASN A 4 19.34 40.14 -17.60
CA ASN A 4 19.95 39.17 -16.69
C ASN A 4 19.09 38.90 -15.44
N ALA A 5 18.39 39.91 -14.92
CA ALA A 5 17.50 39.75 -13.77
C ALA A 5 16.22 38.99 -14.16
N SER A 6 15.63 39.31 -15.32
CA SER A 6 14.46 38.59 -15.85
C SER A 6 14.76 37.11 -16.09
N ARG A 7 15.91 36.80 -16.71
CA ARG A 7 16.35 35.42 -16.95
C ARG A 7 16.47 34.63 -15.64
N ARG A 8 17.11 35.20 -14.62
CA ARG A 8 17.26 34.54 -13.31
C ARG A 8 15.90 34.24 -12.66
N ILE A 9 14.96 35.17 -12.68
CA ILE A 9 13.63 34.97 -12.10
C ILE A 9 12.89 33.83 -12.81
N ILE A 10 12.85 33.83 -14.13
CA ILE A 10 12.20 32.78 -14.92
C ILE A 10 12.86 31.42 -14.67
N SER A 11 14.19 31.37 -14.60
CA SER A 11 14.91 30.14 -14.30
C SER A 11 14.59 29.61 -12.90
N SER A 12 14.50 30.47 -11.88
CA SER A 12 14.09 30.06 -10.54
C SER A 12 12.68 29.48 -10.51
N ILE A 13 11.73 30.07 -11.25
CA ILE A 13 10.37 29.54 -11.37
C ILE A 13 10.42 28.15 -12.02
N LEU A 14 11.13 27.98 -13.13
CA LEU A 14 11.28 26.70 -13.81
C LEU A 14 11.95 25.63 -12.92
N VAL A 15 12.93 26.02 -12.11
CA VAL A 15 13.59 25.13 -11.15
C VAL A 15 12.62 24.66 -10.07
N ILE A 16 11.82 25.56 -9.51
CA ILE A 16 10.80 25.21 -8.49
C ILE A 16 9.73 24.31 -9.12
N THR A 17 9.21 24.66 -10.30
CA THR A 17 8.24 23.84 -11.01
C THR A 17 8.78 22.45 -11.29
N MET A 18 10.04 22.34 -11.73
CA MET A 18 10.69 21.06 -11.97
C MET A 18 10.91 20.26 -10.68
N ALA A 19 11.29 20.90 -9.58
CA ALA A 19 11.45 20.24 -8.29
C ALA A 19 10.12 19.66 -7.79
N ILE A 20 9.04 20.45 -7.82
CA ILE A 20 7.68 20.00 -7.46
C ILE A 20 7.24 18.88 -8.40
N SER A 21 7.44 19.04 -9.70
CA SER A 21 7.03 18.05 -10.70
C SER A 21 7.80 16.74 -10.52
N THR A 22 9.10 16.80 -10.23
CA THR A 22 9.92 15.60 -9.96
C THR A 22 9.43 14.89 -8.69
N MET A 23 9.07 15.63 -7.65
CA MET A 23 8.49 15.07 -6.44
C MET A 23 7.15 14.37 -6.73
N VAL A 24 6.25 15.03 -7.45
CA VAL A 24 4.95 14.45 -7.84
C VAL A 24 5.15 13.21 -8.71
N PHE A 25 6.11 13.22 -9.63
CA PHE A 25 6.44 12.09 -10.48
C PHE A 25 6.88 10.86 -9.66
N LEU A 26 7.81 11.05 -8.72
CA LEU A 26 8.34 9.96 -7.89
C LEU A 26 7.28 9.37 -6.94
N ILE A 27 6.44 10.22 -6.36
CA ILE A 27 5.33 9.74 -5.53
C ILE A 27 4.31 8.99 -6.40
N SER A 28 3.92 9.58 -7.53
CA SER A 28 2.87 9.00 -8.39
C SER A 28 3.28 7.67 -9.00
N ILE A 29 4.56 7.50 -9.39
CA ILE A 29 5.03 6.23 -9.96
C ILE A 29 5.02 5.11 -8.91
N ILE A 30 5.48 5.37 -7.68
CA ILE A 30 5.44 4.38 -6.60
C ILE A 30 3.99 4.03 -6.27
N MET A 31 3.11 5.02 -6.10
CA MET A 31 1.69 4.78 -5.81
C MET A 31 0.98 4.03 -6.94
N THR A 32 1.35 4.25 -8.20
CA THR A 32 0.81 3.53 -9.36
C THR A 32 1.14 2.03 -9.30
N PHE A 33 2.36 1.68 -8.91
CA PHE A 33 2.82 0.29 -8.86
C PHE A 33 2.54 -0.41 -7.52
N THR A 34 1.94 0.31 -6.55
CA THR A 34 1.67 -0.21 -5.21
C THR A 34 0.18 -0.13 -4.89
N THR A 35 -0.28 0.95 -4.25
CA THR A 35 -1.67 1.12 -3.79
C THR A 35 -2.70 1.08 -4.92
N ALA A 36 -2.33 1.51 -6.12
CA ALA A 36 -3.22 1.49 -7.29
C ALA A 36 -3.19 0.17 -8.08
N ASP A 37 -2.25 -0.73 -7.79
CA ASP A 37 -2.11 -2.01 -8.48
C ASP A 37 -2.81 -3.11 -7.69
N GLN A 38 -3.81 -3.73 -8.32
CA GLN A 38 -4.60 -4.79 -7.70
C GLN A 38 -3.72 -5.99 -7.30
N ASN A 39 -2.75 -6.39 -8.12
CA ASN A 39 -1.91 -7.54 -7.81
C ASN A 39 -1.03 -7.25 -6.60
N PHE A 40 -0.47 -6.04 -6.51
CA PHE A 40 0.33 -5.62 -5.37
C PHE A 40 -0.51 -5.61 -4.08
N PHE A 41 -1.69 -4.99 -4.10
CA PHE A 41 -2.58 -4.94 -2.94
C PHE A 41 -2.98 -6.35 -2.48
N VAL A 42 -3.40 -7.21 -3.41
CA VAL A 42 -3.80 -8.58 -3.13
C VAL A 42 -2.64 -9.41 -2.57
N ASN A 43 -1.45 -9.32 -3.17
CA ASN A 43 -0.26 -10.05 -2.69
C ASN A 43 0.17 -9.61 -1.29
N GLN A 44 0.01 -8.32 -0.98
CA GLN A 44 0.35 -7.80 0.34
C GLN A 44 -0.66 -8.27 1.40
N PHE A 45 -1.95 -8.27 1.06
CA PHE A 45 -3.02 -8.69 1.95
C PHE A 45 -3.05 -10.22 2.15
N ALA A 46 -2.60 -10.99 1.16
CA ALA A 46 -2.39 -12.44 1.25
C ALA A 46 -0.92 -12.82 1.55
N SER A 47 -0.14 -11.92 2.15
CA SER A 47 1.26 -12.18 2.49
C SER A 47 1.39 -13.30 3.52
N SER A 48 2.46 -14.09 3.43
CA SER A 48 2.71 -15.19 4.38
C SER A 48 2.76 -14.74 5.85
N GLU A 49 3.25 -13.53 6.11
CA GLU A 49 3.25 -12.91 7.45
C GLU A 49 1.82 -12.70 7.97
N LEU A 50 0.94 -12.11 7.14
CA LEU A 50 -0.45 -11.87 7.53
C LEU A 50 -1.25 -13.17 7.63
N VAL A 51 -1.03 -14.13 6.72
CA VAL A 51 -1.61 -15.47 6.79
C VAL A 51 -1.24 -16.16 8.11
N ALA A 52 0.04 -16.15 8.48
CA ALA A 52 0.50 -16.79 9.71
C ALA A 52 -0.12 -16.15 10.97
N GLU A 53 -0.21 -14.81 11.01
CA GLU A 53 -0.84 -14.12 12.14
C GLU A 53 -2.36 -14.32 12.17
N CYS A 54 -3.04 -14.38 11.03
CA CYS A 54 -4.46 -14.74 10.95
C CYS A 54 -4.70 -16.16 11.48
N ASN A 55 -3.91 -17.16 11.04
CA ASN A 55 -4.03 -18.54 11.53
C ASN A 55 -3.80 -18.62 13.04
N LYS A 56 -2.80 -17.91 13.56
CA LYS A 56 -2.55 -17.84 15.00
C LYS A 56 -3.76 -17.28 15.75
N GLN A 57 -4.38 -16.21 15.25
CA GLN A 57 -5.58 -15.65 15.88
C GLN A 57 -6.81 -16.55 15.74
N LEU A 58 -6.97 -17.25 14.61
CA LEU A 58 -8.04 -18.24 14.42
C LEU A 58 -7.91 -19.35 15.46
N ASN A 59 -6.71 -19.95 15.60
CA ASN A 59 -6.46 -21.00 16.58
C ASN A 59 -6.79 -20.54 18.01
N MET A 60 -6.30 -19.37 18.42
CA MET A 60 -6.60 -18.82 19.75
C MET A 60 -8.11 -18.61 19.99
N LYS A 61 -8.85 -18.12 18.97
CA LYS A 61 -10.30 -17.88 19.09
C LYS A 61 -11.10 -19.19 19.05
N TYR A 62 -10.65 -20.18 18.28
CA TYR A 62 -11.27 -21.51 18.25
C TYR A 62 -10.99 -22.34 19.50
N GLU A 63 -9.83 -22.19 20.13
CA GLU A 63 -9.56 -22.73 21.47
C GLU A 63 -10.56 -22.16 22.49
N ALA A 64 -10.76 -20.84 22.50
CA ALA A 64 -11.74 -20.22 23.39
C ALA A 64 -13.18 -20.68 23.10
N LEU A 65 -13.56 -20.86 21.83
CA LEU A 65 -14.87 -21.40 21.45
C LEU A 65 -15.02 -22.88 21.85
N SER A 66 -13.94 -23.65 21.77
CA SER A 66 -13.89 -25.05 22.20
C SER A 66 -14.16 -25.17 23.69
N ASP A 67 -13.53 -24.30 24.50
CA ASP A 67 -13.78 -24.24 25.94
C ASP A 67 -15.24 -23.89 26.28
N GLU A 68 -15.87 -23.03 25.48
CA GLU A 68 -17.28 -22.63 25.68
C GLU A 68 -18.27 -23.74 25.28
N THR A 69 -17.99 -24.48 24.21
CA THR A 69 -18.96 -25.37 23.55
C THR A 69 -18.71 -26.86 23.82
N ALA A 70 -17.57 -27.21 24.42
CA ALA A 70 -17.06 -28.57 24.56
C ALA A 70 -16.86 -29.33 23.22
N ILE A 71 -16.84 -28.61 22.10
CA ILE A 71 -16.47 -29.14 20.78
C ILE A 71 -14.97 -28.84 20.58
N PRO A 72 -14.11 -29.83 20.34
CA PRO A 72 -12.67 -29.61 20.23
C PRO A 72 -12.30 -28.59 19.15
N ALA A 73 -11.34 -27.71 19.45
CA ALA A 73 -10.86 -26.65 18.55
C ALA A 73 -10.53 -27.16 17.13
N ARG A 74 -9.89 -28.34 17.04
CA ARG A 74 -9.56 -29.02 15.77
C ARG A 74 -10.75 -29.19 14.81
N VAL A 75 -11.99 -29.24 15.32
CA VAL A 75 -13.19 -29.35 14.48
C VAL A 75 -13.44 -28.04 13.74
N PHE A 76 -13.21 -26.90 14.41
CA PHE A 76 -13.32 -25.58 13.79
C PHE A 76 -12.12 -25.27 12.89
N GLU A 77 -10.91 -25.70 13.27
CA GLU A 77 -9.68 -25.48 12.50
C GLU A 77 -9.71 -26.15 11.11
N ARG A 78 -10.51 -27.22 10.92
CA ARG A 78 -10.69 -27.87 9.61
C ARG A 78 -11.24 -26.96 8.51
N VAL A 79 -11.80 -25.80 8.86
CA VAL A 79 -12.16 -24.79 7.87
C VAL A 79 -10.99 -24.40 6.96
N GLU A 80 -9.74 -24.51 7.44
CA GLU A 80 -8.55 -24.22 6.65
C GLU A 80 -8.28 -25.25 5.53
N ASP A 81 -8.85 -26.45 5.62
CA ASP A 81 -8.70 -27.50 4.59
C ASP A 81 -9.47 -27.12 3.31
N ASP A 82 -10.71 -26.66 3.47
CA ASP A 82 -11.59 -26.31 2.35
C ASP A 82 -11.59 -24.80 2.03
N PHE A 83 -11.21 -23.98 3.01
CA PHE A 83 -11.09 -22.53 2.88
C PHE A 83 -9.77 -22.04 3.47
N PRO A 84 -8.64 -22.21 2.75
CA PRO A 84 -7.35 -21.76 3.23
C PRO A 84 -7.35 -20.25 3.49
N THR A 85 -6.80 -19.85 4.64
CA THR A 85 -6.70 -18.43 5.07
C THR A 85 -6.11 -17.53 4.00
N GLY A 86 -5.06 -17.99 3.30
CA GLY A 86 -4.44 -17.22 2.21
C GLY A 86 -5.39 -16.91 1.06
N GLU A 87 -6.24 -17.86 0.65
CA GLU A 87 -7.21 -17.63 -0.41
C GLU A 87 -8.36 -16.74 0.07
N ALA A 88 -8.80 -16.91 1.32
CA ALA A 88 -9.83 -16.04 1.90
C ALA A 88 -9.36 -14.58 2.01
N LEU A 89 -8.11 -14.34 2.44
CA LEU A 89 -7.49 -13.02 2.42
C LEU A 89 -7.40 -12.46 0.99
N ARG A 90 -7.04 -13.32 0.01
CA ARG A 90 -6.98 -12.94 -1.40
C ARG A 90 -8.35 -12.48 -1.90
N GLN A 91 -9.40 -13.23 -1.59
CA GLN A 91 -10.78 -12.90 -1.93
C GLN A 91 -11.25 -11.62 -1.25
N ALA A 92 -10.97 -11.46 0.05
CA ALA A 92 -11.29 -10.23 0.78
C ALA A 92 -10.59 -9.00 0.18
N ALA A 93 -9.34 -9.15 -0.28
CA ALA A 93 -8.61 -8.08 -0.93
C ALA A 93 -9.14 -7.78 -2.34
N LEU A 94 -9.57 -8.81 -3.08
CA LEU A 94 -10.19 -8.64 -4.40
C LEU A 94 -11.53 -7.92 -4.32
N SER A 95 -12.32 -8.17 -3.27
CA SER A 95 -13.63 -7.53 -3.08
C SER A 95 -13.55 -6.02 -2.85
N VAL A 96 -12.37 -5.48 -2.51
CA VAL A 96 -12.09 -4.03 -2.50
C VAL A 96 -12.07 -3.44 -3.92
N PHE A 97 -11.78 -4.26 -4.93
CA PHE A 97 -11.71 -3.86 -6.35
C PHE A 97 -12.93 -4.30 -7.17
N SER A 98 -13.77 -5.19 -6.65
CA SER A 98 -14.96 -5.72 -7.34
C SER A 98 -16.24 -5.43 -6.57
N GLU A 99 -17.33 -5.12 -7.28
CA GLU A 99 -18.67 -5.04 -6.67
C GLU A 99 -19.17 -6.41 -6.17
N GLU A 100 -18.51 -7.51 -6.56
CA GLU A 100 -18.77 -8.85 -6.06
C GLU A 100 -18.17 -9.02 -4.65
N ASN A 101 -19.05 -8.97 -3.65
CA ASN A 101 -18.76 -9.33 -2.27
C ASN A 101 -19.31 -10.74 -2.00
N GLU A 102 -18.54 -11.79 -2.29
CA GLU A 102 -18.79 -13.06 -1.62
C GLU A 102 -18.50 -12.87 -0.13
N THR A 103 -19.55 -12.87 0.67
CA THR A 103 -19.42 -12.63 2.11
C THR A 103 -18.76 -13.84 2.77
N LEU A 104 -17.60 -13.59 3.40
CA LEU A 104 -16.90 -14.61 4.20
C LEU A 104 -17.72 -15.09 5.41
N TYR A 105 -18.77 -14.34 5.77
CA TYR A 105 -19.86 -14.76 6.63
C TYR A 105 -21.13 -15.01 5.80
N SER A 106 -21.47 -16.28 5.58
CA SER A 106 -22.64 -16.70 4.80
C SER A 106 -23.35 -17.89 5.45
N GLU A 107 -24.60 -18.14 5.07
CA GLU A 107 -25.33 -19.34 5.50
C GLU A 107 -24.59 -20.64 5.11
N ASN A 108 -23.86 -20.62 4.00
CA ASN A 108 -23.03 -21.75 3.58
C ASN A 108 -21.87 -22.02 4.57
N LYS A 109 -21.18 -20.97 5.01
CA LYS A 109 -20.12 -21.07 6.03
C LYS A 109 -20.66 -21.57 7.38
N ILE A 110 -21.83 -21.08 7.79
CA ILE A 110 -22.50 -21.56 9.02
C ILE A 110 -22.86 -23.04 8.87
N SER A 111 -23.42 -23.44 7.73
CA SER A 111 -23.79 -24.83 7.46
C SER A 111 -22.57 -25.74 7.48
N TYR A 112 -21.45 -25.31 6.91
CA TYR A 112 -20.18 -26.03 6.93
C TYR A 112 -19.69 -26.32 8.36
N PHE A 113 -19.62 -25.30 9.23
CA PHE A 113 -19.23 -25.50 10.63
C PHE A 113 -20.23 -26.35 11.41
N TYR A 114 -21.52 -26.24 11.09
CA TYR A 114 -22.56 -27.08 11.69
C TYR A 114 -22.36 -28.54 11.31
N GLU A 115 -22.13 -28.85 10.04
CA GLU A 115 -21.89 -30.19 9.52
C GLU A 115 -20.67 -30.83 10.20
N LEU A 116 -19.52 -30.14 10.22
CA LEU A 116 -18.31 -30.63 10.90
C LEU A 116 -18.52 -30.92 12.39
N SER A 117 -19.25 -30.04 13.07
CA SER A 117 -19.58 -30.19 14.49
C SER A 117 -20.48 -31.41 14.72
N THR A 118 -21.52 -31.57 13.90
CA THR A 118 -22.42 -32.73 14.00
C THR A 118 -21.73 -34.03 13.63
N GLU A 119 -20.89 -34.04 12.59
CA GLU A 119 -20.11 -35.21 12.17
C GLU A 119 -19.21 -35.70 13.32
N TYR A 120 -18.52 -34.76 13.98
CA TYR A 120 -17.70 -35.07 15.14
C TYR A 120 -18.52 -35.65 16.30
N LEU A 121 -19.63 -35.00 16.66
CA LEU A 121 -20.44 -35.40 17.81
C LEU A 121 -21.13 -36.75 17.57
N ASP A 122 -21.71 -36.95 16.38
CA ASP A 122 -22.34 -38.20 15.97
C ASP A 122 -21.31 -39.34 15.90
N GLY A 123 -20.15 -39.08 15.30
CA GLY A 123 -19.04 -40.06 15.19
C GLY A 123 -18.46 -40.51 16.52
N ASN A 124 -18.60 -39.70 17.58
CA ASN A 124 -18.16 -40.03 18.94
C ASN A 124 -19.31 -40.44 19.88
N GLY A 125 -20.55 -40.52 19.39
CA GLY A 125 -21.73 -40.89 20.19
C GLY A 125 -22.05 -39.89 21.31
N ILE A 126 -21.68 -38.62 21.15
CA ILE A 126 -21.92 -37.56 22.13
C ILE A 126 -23.34 -37.01 21.91
N SER A 127 -24.16 -36.93 22.97
CA SER A 127 -25.48 -36.31 22.87
C SER A 127 -25.37 -34.79 22.87
N TYR A 128 -26.09 -34.12 21.96
CA TYR A 128 -26.07 -32.67 21.83
C TYR A 128 -27.44 -32.09 21.48
N ASN A 129 -27.59 -30.80 21.78
CA ASN A 129 -28.71 -29.99 21.33
C ASN A 129 -28.35 -29.31 20.01
N LYS A 130 -29.15 -29.54 18.96
CA LYS A 130 -28.95 -28.95 17.63
C LYS A 130 -28.91 -27.41 17.66
N ALA A 131 -29.68 -26.78 18.54
CA ALA A 131 -29.67 -25.32 18.67
C ALA A 131 -28.35 -24.78 19.25
N ASP A 132 -27.70 -25.55 20.12
CA ASP A 132 -26.42 -25.18 20.72
C ASP A 132 -25.28 -25.36 19.71
N VAL A 133 -25.31 -26.45 18.94
CA VAL A 133 -24.37 -26.68 17.83
C VAL A 133 -24.53 -25.62 16.75
N LYS A 134 -25.75 -25.22 16.41
CA LYS A 134 -26.00 -24.14 15.45
C LYS A 134 -25.41 -22.81 15.92
N ARG A 135 -25.58 -22.45 17.20
CA ARG A 135 -24.95 -21.24 17.78
C ARG A 135 -23.43 -21.32 17.78
N ALA A 136 -22.85 -22.49 18.05
CA ALA A 136 -21.41 -22.71 17.96
C ALA A 136 -20.92 -22.49 16.52
N ALA A 137 -21.62 -23.04 15.54
CA ALA A 137 -21.31 -22.87 14.12
C ALA A 137 -21.43 -21.40 13.66
N GLU A 138 -22.46 -20.67 14.08
CA GLU A 138 -22.63 -19.24 13.83
C GLU A 138 -21.46 -18.43 14.42
N LYS A 139 -21.04 -18.74 15.65
CA LYS A 139 -19.86 -18.11 16.28
C LYS A 139 -18.56 -18.45 15.54
N ALA A 140 -18.37 -19.70 15.12
CA ALA A 140 -17.18 -20.12 14.38
C ALA A 140 -17.08 -19.43 13.01
N ALA A 141 -18.19 -19.34 12.29
CA ALA A 141 -18.29 -18.60 11.03
C ALA A 141 -17.99 -17.11 11.22
N LYS A 142 -18.49 -16.52 12.31
CA LYS A 142 -18.19 -15.13 12.66
C LYS A 142 -16.72 -14.92 13.01
N ILE A 143 -16.12 -15.79 13.83
CA ILE A 143 -14.69 -15.76 14.16
C ILE A 143 -13.84 -15.80 12.89
N TYR A 144 -14.18 -16.68 11.94
CA TYR A 144 -13.50 -16.79 10.66
C TYR A 144 -13.57 -15.47 9.89
N SER A 145 -14.80 -15.00 9.64
CA SER A 145 -15.06 -13.76 8.91
C SER A 145 -14.41 -12.53 9.56
N ASP A 146 -14.46 -12.41 10.88
CA ASP A 146 -13.86 -11.31 11.66
C ASP A 146 -12.33 -11.43 11.80
N THR A 147 -11.69 -12.44 11.20
CA THR A 147 -10.23 -12.62 11.25
C THR A 147 -9.59 -12.55 9.87
N VAL A 148 -10.25 -13.08 8.84
CA VAL A 148 -9.72 -13.09 7.46
C VAL A 148 -10.49 -12.17 6.51
N GLY A 149 -11.62 -11.62 6.93
CA GLY A 149 -12.44 -10.73 6.12
C GLY A 149 -12.12 -9.25 6.34
N LEU A 150 -12.28 -8.47 5.27
CA LEU A 150 -12.29 -7.02 5.30
C LEU A 150 -13.72 -6.53 5.58
N HIS A 151 -13.91 -5.92 6.75
CA HIS A 151 -15.20 -5.35 7.13
C HIS A 151 -15.09 -3.85 7.27
N ASN A 152 -16.21 -3.16 7.01
CA ASN A 152 -16.32 -1.72 7.23
C ASN A 152 -15.23 -0.93 6.49
N THR A 153 -15.01 -1.23 5.21
CA THR A 153 -14.03 -0.60 4.30
C THR A 153 -14.42 0.83 3.93
N GLY A 154 -15.04 1.59 4.84
CA GLY A 154 -15.68 2.89 4.61
C GLY A 154 -14.87 3.86 3.74
N GLY A 155 -15.13 3.82 2.43
CA GLY A 155 -14.48 4.63 1.41
C GLY A 155 -13.09 4.16 0.94
N VAL A 156 -12.57 3.01 1.39
CA VAL A 156 -11.29 2.45 0.92
C VAL A 156 -11.40 2.10 -0.57
N ASP A 157 -12.50 1.49 -0.99
CA ASP A 157 -12.77 1.10 -2.38
C ASP A 157 -12.85 2.35 -3.28
N GLU A 158 -13.55 3.40 -2.83
CA GLU A 158 -13.62 4.69 -3.54
C GLU A 158 -12.25 5.37 -3.63
N ARG A 159 -11.44 5.32 -2.56
CA ARG A 159 -10.10 5.90 -2.53
C ARG A 159 -9.13 5.15 -3.43
N ILE A 160 -9.18 3.82 -3.47
CA ILE A 160 -8.36 3.00 -4.36
C ILE A 160 -8.79 3.23 -5.83
N ALA A 161 -10.09 3.34 -6.10
CA ALA A 161 -10.59 3.70 -7.42
C ALA A 161 -10.17 5.13 -7.84
N GLU A 162 -10.15 6.08 -6.91
CA GLU A 162 -9.63 7.43 -7.14
C GLU A 162 -8.12 7.40 -7.43
N PHE A 163 -7.35 6.68 -6.62
CA PHE A 163 -5.90 6.55 -6.74
C PHE A 163 -5.47 5.88 -8.04
N SER A 164 -6.13 4.79 -8.43
CA SER A 164 -5.86 4.07 -9.69
C SER A 164 -6.14 4.91 -10.94
N ARG A 165 -7.04 5.89 -10.87
CA ARG A 165 -7.28 6.85 -11.97
C ARG A 165 -6.34 8.05 -11.91
N LEU A 166 -6.02 8.53 -10.72
CA LEU A 166 -5.28 9.77 -10.49
C LEU A 166 -3.78 9.60 -10.72
N PHE A 167 -3.15 8.62 -10.07
CA PHE A 167 -1.69 8.51 -10.05
C PHE A 167 -1.06 8.24 -11.42
N PRO A 168 -1.61 7.38 -12.30
CA PRO A 168 -1.07 7.23 -13.64
C PRO A 168 -1.09 8.53 -14.46
N ARG A 169 -2.15 9.33 -14.32
CA ARG A 169 -2.27 10.64 -14.98
C ARG A 169 -1.26 11.63 -14.42
N LEU A 170 -1.11 11.69 -13.10
CA LEU A 170 -0.12 12.55 -12.45
C LEU A 170 1.31 12.17 -12.86
N THR A 171 1.62 10.88 -12.99
CA THR A 171 2.91 10.40 -13.51
C THR A 171 3.21 10.95 -14.90
N ILE A 172 2.25 10.87 -15.84
CA ILE A 172 2.45 11.37 -17.21
C ILE A 172 2.58 12.90 -17.23
N ILE A 173 1.70 13.62 -16.53
CA ILE A 173 1.70 15.10 -16.50
C ILE A 173 3.00 15.63 -15.91
N SER A 174 3.41 15.07 -14.76
CA SER A 174 4.65 15.48 -14.08
C SER A 174 5.91 15.13 -14.87
N PHE A 175 5.90 14.03 -15.63
CA PHE A 175 6.96 13.73 -16.57
C PHE A 175 7.06 14.78 -17.67
N ILE A 176 5.94 15.14 -18.31
CA ILE A 176 5.89 16.15 -19.38
C ILE A 176 6.38 17.51 -18.88
N ILE A 177 5.91 17.97 -17.71
CA ILE A 177 6.33 19.26 -17.14
C ILE A 177 7.84 19.28 -16.89
N THR A 178 8.39 18.21 -16.29
CA THR A 178 9.84 18.07 -16.06
C THR A 178 10.61 18.07 -17.38
N PHE A 179 10.11 17.34 -18.38
CA PHE A 179 10.71 17.23 -19.70
C PHE A 179 10.68 18.55 -20.49
N VAL A 180 9.71 19.44 -20.24
CA VAL A 180 9.65 20.77 -20.87
C VAL A 180 10.53 21.77 -20.11
N CYS A 181 10.51 21.77 -18.78
CA CYS A 181 11.29 22.71 -17.97
C CYS A 181 12.80 22.51 -18.16
N PHE A 182 13.27 21.27 -18.22
CA PHE A 182 14.69 20.94 -18.35
C PHE A 182 15.34 21.58 -19.61
N PRO A 183 14.87 21.33 -20.85
CA PRO A 183 15.43 21.94 -22.05
C PRO A 183 15.15 23.44 -22.12
N ALA A 184 14.05 23.94 -21.55
CA ALA A 184 13.77 25.38 -21.51
C ALA A 184 14.85 26.13 -20.71
N VAL A 185 15.23 25.63 -19.54
CA VAL A 185 16.33 26.19 -18.73
C VAL A 185 17.65 26.12 -19.51
N LEU A 186 17.96 24.98 -20.14
CA LEU A 186 19.19 24.85 -20.93
C LEU A 186 19.22 25.84 -22.11
N PHE A 187 18.10 26.03 -22.82
CA PHE A 187 18.01 26.95 -23.94
C PHE A 187 18.19 28.42 -23.50
N MET A 188 17.60 28.81 -22.37
CA MET A 188 17.75 30.17 -21.81
C MET A 188 19.20 30.55 -21.51
N TYR A 189 20.02 29.58 -21.13
CA TYR A 189 21.45 29.76 -20.88
C TYR A 189 22.32 29.28 -22.04
N LYS A 190 21.75 29.00 -23.23
CA LYS A 190 22.49 28.52 -24.41
C LYS A 190 23.40 27.32 -24.09
N LYS A 191 22.93 26.42 -23.22
CA LYS A 191 23.66 25.23 -22.73
C LYS A 191 24.99 25.56 -22.03
N LYS A 192 25.11 26.75 -21.44
CA LYS A 192 26.27 27.09 -20.59
C LYS A 192 26.16 26.43 -19.22
N LYS A 193 27.28 26.45 -18.48
CA LYS A 193 27.43 25.89 -17.13
C LYS A 193 26.26 26.27 -16.21
N SER A 194 25.91 27.55 -16.14
CA SER A 194 24.80 28.07 -15.33
C SER A 194 23.46 27.37 -15.62
N GLY A 195 23.16 27.10 -16.90
CA GLY A 195 21.94 26.41 -17.30
C GLY A 195 21.87 24.98 -16.79
N TYR A 196 22.99 24.26 -16.83
CA TYR A 196 23.08 22.91 -16.27
C TYR A 196 22.93 22.90 -14.75
N PHE A 197 23.51 23.87 -14.03
CA PHE A 197 23.33 23.99 -12.58
C PHE A 197 21.87 24.24 -12.19
N TYR A 198 21.16 25.12 -12.88
CA TYR A 198 19.72 25.31 -12.64
C TYR A 198 18.93 24.05 -13.00
N ALA A 199 19.21 23.44 -14.15
CA ALA A 199 18.47 22.27 -14.63
C ALA A 199 18.65 21.05 -13.70
N ILE A 200 19.89 20.72 -13.35
CA ILE A 200 20.18 19.59 -12.48
C ILE A 200 19.84 19.93 -11.02
N GLY A 201 20.02 21.18 -10.60
CA GLY A 201 19.66 21.67 -9.28
C GLY A 201 18.17 21.48 -8.95
N GLY A 202 17.27 21.70 -9.91
CA GLY A 202 15.83 21.42 -9.70
C GLY A 202 15.53 19.92 -9.59
N LEU A 203 16.16 19.06 -10.40
CA LEU A 203 16.03 17.59 -10.26
C LEU A 203 16.58 17.09 -8.93
N PHE A 204 17.75 17.59 -8.53
CA PHE A 204 18.36 17.29 -7.24
C PHE A 204 17.46 17.73 -6.09
N THR A 205 16.91 18.94 -6.16
CA THR A 205 16.02 19.47 -5.12
C THR A 205 14.74 18.63 -5.00
N GLY A 206 14.12 18.26 -6.13
CA GLY A 206 12.93 17.41 -6.12
C GLY A 206 13.21 16.03 -5.52
N THR A 207 14.25 15.34 -6.00
CA THR A 207 14.64 14.01 -5.49
C THR A 207 15.04 14.05 -4.02
N ALA A 208 15.84 15.04 -3.58
CA ALA A 208 16.29 15.15 -2.20
C ALA A 208 15.12 15.48 -1.26
N ALA A 209 14.21 16.38 -1.67
CA ALA A 209 13.01 16.69 -0.91
C ALA A 209 12.10 15.47 -0.75
N THR A 210 11.94 14.65 -1.80
CA THR A 210 11.20 13.38 -1.69
C THR A 210 11.88 12.42 -0.71
N ALA A 211 13.20 12.23 -0.80
CA ALA A 211 13.91 11.33 0.10
C ALA A 211 13.73 11.73 1.58
N VAL A 212 13.93 13.00 1.90
CA VAL A 212 13.73 13.53 3.26
C VAL A 212 12.27 13.44 3.67
N GLY A 213 11.34 13.84 2.81
CA GLY A 213 9.90 13.80 3.06
C GLY A 213 9.43 12.38 3.40
N SER A 214 9.86 11.37 2.63
CA SER A 214 9.51 9.97 2.87
C SER A 214 10.02 9.46 4.22
N ILE A 215 11.24 9.83 4.62
CA ILE A 215 11.78 9.49 5.95
C ILE A 215 10.94 10.16 7.05
N LEU A 216 10.56 11.42 6.88
CA LEU A 216 9.72 12.14 7.84
C LEU A 216 8.34 11.47 7.97
N LEU A 217 7.72 11.02 6.88
CA LEU A 217 6.45 10.31 6.92
C LEU A 217 6.53 9.01 7.75
N VAL A 218 7.64 8.28 7.65
CA VAL A 218 7.91 7.09 8.48
C VAL A 218 8.10 7.49 9.95
N VAL A 219 8.92 8.50 10.24
CA VAL A 219 9.23 8.96 11.61
C VAL A 219 7.97 9.47 12.32
N PHE A 220 7.09 10.17 11.62
CA PHE A 220 5.83 10.70 12.17
C PHE A 220 4.67 9.71 12.13
N ASN A 221 4.89 8.47 11.66
CA ASN A 221 3.87 7.42 11.56
C ASN A 221 2.60 7.90 10.81
N VAL A 222 2.81 8.61 9.70
CA VAL A 222 1.71 9.11 8.85
C VAL A 222 1.08 7.93 8.15
N GLY A 223 -0.06 7.46 8.67
CA GLY A 223 -0.75 6.23 8.27
C GLY A 223 -1.39 5.49 9.44
N GLY A 224 -0.94 5.73 10.68
CA GLY A 224 -1.48 5.09 11.88
C GLY A 224 -2.94 5.44 12.24
N GLY A 225 -3.52 6.46 11.58
CA GLY A 225 -4.90 6.91 11.78
C GLY A 225 -5.95 6.21 10.91
N ILE A 226 -5.55 5.25 10.06
CA ILE A 226 -6.49 4.50 9.21
C ILE A 226 -7.28 3.51 10.09
N ASN A 227 -8.59 3.71 10.23
CA ASN A 227 -9.48 2.83 10.97
C ASN A 227 -9.99 1.70 10.05
N ILE A 228 -9.20 0.64 9.89
CA ILE A 228 -9.62 -0.59 9.21
C ILE A 228 -9.80 -1.69 10.25
N LEU A 229 -10.92 -2.41 10.14
CA LEU A 229 -11.22 -3.59 10.94
C LEU A 229 -11.13 -4.84 10.06
N PRO A 230 -10.63 -5.96 10.60
CA PRO A 230 -9.99 -6.14 11.91
C PRO A 230 -8.60 -5.45 12.07
N GLU A 231 -8.20 -5.14 13.32
CA GLU A 231 -6.95 -4.41 13.65
C GLU A 231 -5.67 -5.09 13.10
N ILE A 232 -5.71 -6.41 12.86
CA ILE A 232 -4.63 -7.17 12.24
C ILE A 232 -4.30 -6.67 10.81
N HIS A 233 -5.32 -6.27 10.04
CA HIS A 233 -5.12 -5.71 8.71
C HIS A 233 -4.56 -4.30 8.77
N LYS A 234 -4.94 -3.52 9.79
CA LYS A 234 -4.39 -2.18 10.00
C LYS A 234 -2.88 -2.23 10.27
N GLN A 235 -2.41 -3.17 11.09
CA GLN A 235 -0.97 -3.34 11.32
C GLN A 235 -0.23 -3.75 10.04
N SER A 236 -0.81 -4.63 9.23
CA SER A 236 -0.23 -5.03 7.94
C SER A 236 -0.17 -3.87 6.94
N ILE A 237 -1.24 -3.08 6.82
CA ILE A 237 -1.30 -1.91 5.94
C ILE A 237 -0.28 -0.84 6.37
N VAL A 238 -0.19 -0.53 7.67
CA VAL A 238 0.80 0.42 8.19
C VAL A 238 2.23 -0.06 7.92
N SER A 239 2.52 -1.34 8.15
CA SER A 239 3.82 -1.94 7.83
C SER A 239 4.15 -1.84 6.32
N THR A 240 3.15 -2.04 5.46
CA THR A 240 3.26 -1.89 4.01
C THR A 240 3.60 -0.46 3.63
N SER A 241 2.86 0.51 4.13
CA SER A 241 3.11 1.93 3.85
C SER A 241 4.49 2.37 4.30
N VAL A 242 4.99 1.85 5.43
CA VAL A 242 6.39 2.07 5.85
C VAL A 242 7.36 1.50 4.82
N LYS A 243 7.16 0.26 4.34
CA LYS A 243 8.00 -0.33 3.28
C LYS A 243 7.97 0.52 2.00
N GLU A 244 6.80 1.00 1.57
CA GLU A 244 6.63 1.88 0.41
C GLU A 244 7.41 3.20 0.56
N PHE A 245 7.28 3.87 1.71
CA PHE A 245 8.02 5.10 1.98
C PHE A 245 9.53 4.87 2.05
N LEU A 246 9.99 3.73 2.57
CA LEU A 246 11.41 3.38 2.56
C LEU A 246 11.94 3.12 1.15
N ILE A 247 11.17 2.44 0.29
CA ILE A 247 11.51 2.24 -1.12
C ILE A 247 11.62 3.59 -1.83
N LEU A 248 10.63 4.47 -1.64
CA LEU A 248 10.64 5.81 -2.21
C LEU A 248 11.84 6.61 -1.71
N ALA A 249 12.14 6.58 -0.41
CA ALA A 249 13.30 7.26 0.17
C ALA A 249 14.62 6.78 -0.44
N PHE A 250 14.80 5.45 -0.56
CA PHE A 250 16.00 4.86 -1.13
C PHE A 250 16.18 5.24 -2.61
N PHE A 251 15.13 5.07 -3.42
CA PHE A 251 15.21 5.38 -4.85
C PHE A 251 15.48 6.87 -5.10
N SER A 252 14.78 7.74 -4.36
CA SER A 252 15.01 9.18 -4.40
C SER A 252 16.41 9.57 -3.98
N PHE A 253 16.96 8.93 -2.94
CA PHE A 253 18.34 9.17 -2.50
C PHE A 253 19.37 8.80 -3.59
N VAL A 254 19.21 7.63 -4.23
CA VAL A 254 20.08 7.20 -5.35
C VAL A 254 20.03 8.22 -6.49
N LEU A 255 18.84 8.71 -6.86
CA LEU A 255 18.69 9.73 -7.89
C LEU A 255 19.31 11.07 -7.49
N SER A 256 19.21 11.48 -6.22
CA SER A 256 19.89 12.68 -5.73
C SER A 256 21.41 12.57 -5.83
N VAL A 257 21.98 11.42 -5.46
CA VAL A 257 23.43 11.16 -5.59
C VAL A 257 23.85 11.19 -7.06
N ALA A 258 23.05 10.61 -7.95
CA ALA A 258 23.29 10.67 -9.39
C ALA A 258 23.26 12.11 -9.91
N ALA A 259 22.23 12.89 -9.57
CA ALA A 259 22.13 14.30 -9.96
C ALA A 259 23.31 15.13 -9.45
N PHE A 260 23.72 14.93 -8.20
CA PHE A 260 24.89 15.57 -7.61
C PHE A 260 26.19 15.20 -8.34
N SER A 261 26.35 13.93 -8.71
CA SER A 261 27.51 13.46 -9.47
C SER A 261 27.57 14.10 -10.86
N VAL A 262 26.42 14.27 -11.53
CA VAL A 262 26.34 14.99 -12.81
C VAL A 262 26.67 16.47 -12.63
N MET A 263 26.21 17.14 -11.56
CA MET A 263 26.60 18.52 -11.26
C MET A 263 28.11 18.66 -11.10
N ASN A 264 28.76 17.77 -10.35
CA ASN A 264 30.22 17.77 -10.20
C ASN A 264 30.95 17.54 -11.53
N MET A 265 30.41 16.70 -12.41
CA MET A 265 30.99 16.49 -13.75
C MET A 265 30.86 17.75 -14.62
N VAL A 266 29.70 18.41 -14.59
CA VAL A 266 29.46 19.68 -15.28
C VAL A 266 30.44 20.75 -14.79
N ASP A 267 30.64 20.83 -13.48
CA ASP A 267 31.56 21.79 -12.85
C ASP A 267 33.00 21.63 -13.34
N ARG A 268 33.46 20.38 -13.47
CA ARG A 268 34.81 20.06 -13.95
C ARG A 268 35.01 20.23 -15.45
N LYS A 269 33.96 20.06 -16.25
CA LYS A 269 34.07 19.98 -17.73
C LYS A 269 33.71 21.27 -18.46
N LEU A 270 32.88 22.13 -17.88
CA LEU A 270 32.49 23.38 -18.52
C LEU A 270 33.27 24.54 -17.89
N PRO A 271 33.86 25.43 -18.71
CA PRO A 271 34.50 26.63 -18.20
C PRO A 271 33.46 27.55 -17.55
N ASP A 272 33.90 28.31 -16.55
CA ASP A 272 33.09 29.39 -15.98
C ASP A 272 32.81 30.45 -17.06
N GLU A 273 31.62 31.06 -17.01
CA GLU A 273 31.25 32.08 -17.99
C GLU A 273 32.06 33.36 -17.77
N ASP A 274 32.84 33.78 -18.77
CA ASP A 274 33.29 35.17 -18.95
C ASP A 274 32.10 36.11 -19.24
#